data_AF-A0A426D442-F1
#
_entry.id   AF-A0A426D442-F1
#
_cell.length_a   1.000
_cell.length_b   1.000
_cell.length_c   1.000
_cell.angle_alpha   90.00
_cell.angle_beta   90.00
_cell.angle_gamma   90.00
#
_symmetry.space_group_name_H-M   'P 1'
#
loop_
_entity.id
_entity.type
_entity.pdbx_description
1 polymer ?
#
loop_
_entity_poly.entity_id
_entity_poly.type
_entity_poly.pdbx_seq_one_letter_code
_entity_poly.pdbx_strand_id
1 'polypeptide(L)'
;MILGDDQSKQLRDYVYNLVSDSVASAKRDAGISQKWLRKQAGADYAGVSSGTFSGWIKSRGLPVHVINGTTLVSKYDIDKFINGNGIITK
;
A
#
# COMPACT_ATOMS: atom_id res chain seq x y z
N MET A 1 11.35 46.22 16.73
CA MET A 1 10.60 45.58 15.63
C MET A 1 10.83 44.09 15.75
N ILE A 2 9.97 43.38 16.47
CA ILE A 2 10.14 41.93 16.73
C ILE A 2 9.42 41.19 15.62
N LEU A 3 10.12 40.97 14.51
CA LEU A 3 9.79 39.91 13.54
C LEU A 3 10.41 38.62 14.10
N GLY A 4 9.84 38.09 15.18
CA GLY A 4 10.50 37.05 15.98
C GLY A 4 9.76 35.73 15.92
N ASP A 5 8.70 35.62 16.70
CA ASP A 5 8.11 34.31 16.98
C ASP A 5 6.94 33.97 16.06
N ASP A 6 6.12 34.96 15.72
CA ASP A 6 4.86 34.69 15.01
C ASP A 6 5.08 34.36 13.52
N GLN A 7 6.05 35.04 12.89
CA GLN A 7 6.48 34.70 11.52
C GLN A 7 7.24 33.37 11.48
N SER A 8 8.04 33.08 12.50
CA SER A 8 8.75 31.80 12.62
C SER A 8 7.77 30.64 12.78
N LYS A 9 6.67 30.85 13.52
CA LYS A 9 5.58 29.88 13.66
C LYS A 9 4.83 29.68 12.35
N GLN A 10 4.43 30.76 11.68
CA GLN A 10 3.75 30.68 10.38
C GLN A 10 4.62 29.97 9.33
N LEU A 11 5.92 30.23 9.34
CA LEU A 11 6.87 29.55 8.44
C LEU A 11 6.98 28.06 8.75
N ARG A 12 7.05 27.68 10.03
CA ARG A 12 7.06 26.26 10.44
C ARG A 12 5.77 25.55 10.06
N ASP A 13 4.62 26.17 10.29
CA ASP A 13 3.32 25.60 9.95
C ASP A 13 3.19 25.46 8.43
N TYR A 14 3.64 26.44 7.65
CA TYR A 14 3.68 26.37 6.19
C TYR A 14 4.56 25.23 5.69
N VAL A 15 5.79 25.10 6.21
CA VAL A 15 6.71 24.00 5.84
C VAL A 15 6.13 22.65 6.24
N TYR A 16 5.56 22.53 7.44
CA TYR A 16 4.93 21.30 7.91
C TYR A 16 3.76 20.88 7.02
N ASN A 17 2.90 21.83 6.65
CA ASN A 17 1.77 21.58 5.76
C ASN A 17 2.25 21.22 4.36
N LEU A 18 3.23 21.93 3.79
CA LEU A 18 3.80 21.64 2.49
C LEU A 18 4.40 20.23 2.42
N VAL A 19 5.14 19.83 3.45
CA VAL A 19 5.74 18.48 3.53
C VAL A 19 4.65 17.42 3.69
N SER A 20 3.66 17.66 4.56
CA SER A 20 2.54 16.74 4.78
C SER A 20 1.71 16.54 3.52
N ASP A 21 1.44 17.61 2.79
CA ASP A 21 0.71 17.58 1.51
C ASP A 21 1.50 16.88 0.43
N SER A 22 2.82 17.11 0.36
CA SER A 22 3.70 16.44 -0.59
C SER A 22 3.76 14.93 -0.31
N VAL A 23 3.85 14.52 0.96
CA VAL A 23 3.83 13.12 1.37
C VAL A 23 2.45 12.49 1.09
N ALA A 24 1.36 13.20 1.37
CA ALA A 24 0.01 12.73 1.07
C ALA A 24 -0.24 12.61 -0.44
N SER A 25 0.26 13.56 -1.24
CA SER A 25 0.19 13.52 -2.70
C SER A 25 1.02 12.36 -3.25
N ALA A 26 2.27 12.18 -2.79
CA ALA A 26 3.11 11.05 -3.19
C ALA A 26 2.47 9.70 -2.82
N LYS A 27 1.82 9.59 -1.66
CA LYS A 27 1.05 8.40 -1.27
C LYS A 27 -0.19 8.20 -2.14
N ARG A 28 -0.90 9.26 -2.53
CA ARG A 28 -2.04 9.20 -3.45
C ARG A 28 -1.58 8.78 -4.85
N ASP A 29 -0.50 9.35 -5.37
CA ASP A 29 0.04 9.03 -6.70
C ASP A 29 0.62 7.60 -6.74
N ALA A 30 1.33 7.18 -5.68
CA ALA A 30 1.75 5.79 -5.51
C ALA A 30 0.56 4.83 -5.36
N GLY A 31 -0.51 5.27 -4.69
CA GLY A 31 -1.77 4.53 -4.50
C GLY A 31 -2.69 4.50 -5.73
N ILE A 32 -2.53 5.42 -6.68
CA ILE A 32 -3.27 5.47 -7.95
C ILE A 32 -2.60 4.58 -9.00
N SER A 33 -1.28 4.36 -8.92
CA SER A 33 -0.52 3.72 -10.00
C SER A 33 -0.85 2.24 -10.24
N GLN A 34 -0.98 1.35 -9.24
CA GLN A 34 -1.42 -0.04 -9.48
C GLN A 34 -1.99 -0.68 -8.21
N LYS A 35 -3.30 -0.49 -7.98
CA LYS A 35 -4.02 -1.22 -6.90
C LYS A 35 -4.20 -2.69 -7.21
N TRP A 36 -4.35 -3.04 -8.49
CA TRP A 36 -4.77 -4.37 -8.94
C TRP A 36 -3.65 -5.07 -9.70
N LEU A 37 -3.26 -6.23 -9.20
CA LEU A 37 -2.24 -7.08 -9.79
C LEU A 37 -2.89 -8.30 -10.43
N ARG A 38 -2.33 -8.76 -11.54
CA ARG A 38 -2.61 -10.10 -12.06
C ARG A 38 -2.02 -11.13 -11.08
N LYS A 39 -2.56 -12.35 -11.08
CA LYS A 39 -2.12 -13.43 -10.20
C LYS A 39 -0.60 -13.60 -10.11
N GLN A 40 0.11 -13.62 -11.24
CA GLN A 40 1.57 -13.79 -11.26
C GLN A 40 2.28 -12.59 -10.61
N ALA A 41 1.92 -11.37 -11.01
CA ALA A 41 2.47 -10.15 -10.40
C ALA A 41 2.14 -10.04 -8.90
N GLY A 42 1.00 -10.57 -8.45
CA GLY A 42 0.66 -10.68 -7.03
C GLY A 42 1.57 -11.65 -6.27
N ALA A 43 1.90 -12.79 -6.87
CA ALA A 43 2.87 -13.74 -6.30
C ALA A 43 4.27 -13.12 -6.21
N ASP A 44 4.70 -12.43 -7.27
CA ASP A 44 5.99 -11.74 -7.32
C ASP A 44 6.04 -10.61 -6.27
N TYR A 45 4.96 -9.83 -6.13
CA TYR A 45 4.83 -8.80 -5.09
C TYR A 45 4.89 -9.37 -3.67
N ALA A 46 4.23 -10.50 -3.44
CA ALA A 46 4.25 -11.19 -2.14
C ALA A 46 5.58 -11.94 -1.85
N GLY A 47 6.49 -12.04 -2.83
CA GLY A 47 7.76 -12.74 -2.69
C GLY A 47 7.63 -14.26 -2.55
N VAL A 48 6.57 -14.87 -3.12
CA VAL A 48 6.31 -16.32 -3.01
C VAL A 48 6.13 -16.98 -4.38
N SER A 49 6.25 -18.31 -4.41
CA SER A 49 6.00 -19.07 -5.64
C SER A 49 4.54 -18.92 -6.11
N SER A 50 4.32 -19.03 -7.42
CA SER A 50 2.96 -18.99 -8.00
C SER A 50 2.05 -20.10 -7.46
N GLY A 51 2.62 -21.27 -7.12
CA GLY A 51 1.91 -22.37 -6.46
C GLY A 51 1.45 -22.00 -5.06
N THR A 52 2.34 -21.43 -4.24
CA THR A 52 2.05 -20.94 -2.89
C THR A 52 0.95 -19.89 -2.93
N PHE A 53 1.08 -18.88 -3.81
CA PHE A 53 0.09 -17.81 -3.96
C PHE A 53 -1.26 -18.36 -4.43
N SER A 54 -1.26 -19.35 -5.33
CA SER A 54 -2.48 -20.05 -5.73
C SER A 54 -3.16 -20.76 -4.55
N GLY A 55 -2.37 -21.35 -3.65
CA GLY A 55 -2.86 -21.96 -2.41
C GLY A 55 -3.47 -20.92 -1.47
N TRP A 56 -2.92 -19.71 -1.41
CA TRP A 56 -3.52 -18.63 -0.62
C TRP A 56 -4.90 -18.24 -1.12
N ILE A 57 -5.04 -18.09 -2.44
CA ILE A 57 -6.33 -17.77 -3.10
C ILE A 57 -7.35 -18.89 -2.88
N LYS A 58 -6.96 -20.14 -3.15
CA LYS A 58 -7.90 -21.28 -3.17
C LYS A 58 -8.25 -21.83 -1.80
N SER A 59 -7.28 -21.86 -0.88
CA SER A 59 -7.39 -22.66 0.36
C SER A 59 -7.24 -21.84 1.63
N ARG A 60 -6.71 -20.60 1.55
CA ARG A 60 -6.52 -19.74 2.72
C ARG A 60 -7.40 -18.49 2.71
N GLY A 61 -8.16 -18.25 1.63
CA GLY A 61 -9.14 -17.17 1.56
C GLY A 61 -8.57 -15.79 1.22
N LEU A 62 -7.45 -15.72 0.48
CA LEU A 62 -7.00 -14.44 -0.07
C LEU A 62 -8.06 -13.89 -1.06
N PRO A 63 -8.65 -12.70 -0.82
CA PRO A 63 -9.67 -12.13 -1.69
C PRO A 63 -9.14 -11.84 -3.09
N VAL A 64 -9.92 -12.19 -4.10
CA VAL A 64 -9.62 -11.91 -5.50
C VAL A 64 -10.88 -11.51 -6.27
N HIS A 65 -10.70 -10.71 -7.31
CA HIS A 65 -11.75 -10.37 -8.27
C HIS A 65 -11.50 -11.10 -9.58
N VAL A 66 -12.53 -11.76 -10.09
CA VAL A 66 -12.49 -12.43 -11.39
C VAL A 66 -13.36 -11.65 -12.37
N ILE A 67 -12.76 -11.09 -13.42
CA ILE A 67 -13.45 -10.31 -14.45
C ILE A 67 -13.11 -10.91 -15.81
N ASN A 68 -14.09 -11.45 -16.54
CA ASN A 68 -13.86 -12.08 -17.86
C ASN A 68 -12.70 -13.10 -17.86
N GLY A 69 -12.68 -14.00 -16.86
CA GLY A 69 -11.62 -15.01 -16.70
C GLY A 69 -10.28 -14.47 -16.17
N THR A 70 -10.17 -13.17 -15.93
CA THR A 70 -8.97 -12.55 -15.38
C THR A 70 -8.98 -12.55 -13.85
N THR A 71 -7.94 -13.19 -13.32
CA THR A 71 -7.30 -13.06 -12.00
C THR A 71 -6.85 -11.66 -11.52
N LEU A 72 -7.63 -10.85 -10.79
CA LEU A 72 -7.10 -9.62 -10.14
C LEU A 72 -7.07 -9.74 -8.61
N VAL A 73 -5.98 -9.27 -8.02
CA VAL A 73 -5.78 -9.21 -6.57
C VAL A 73 -5.28 -7.83 -6.18
N SER A 74 -5.78 -7.27 -5.08
CA SER A 74 -5.30 -5.97 -4.61
C SER A 74 -4.03 -6.12 -3.76
N LYS A 75 -3.11 -5.16 -3.85
CA LYS A 75 -1.93 -5.14 -2.95
C LYS A 75 -2.35 -5.08 -1.48
N TYR A 76 -3.38 -4.29 -1.18
CA TYR A 76 -3.95 -4.16 0.16
C TYR A 76 -4.41 -5.51 0.72
N ASP A 77 -5.12 -6.32 -0.07
CA ASP A 77 -5.60 -7.62 0.38
C ASP A 77 -4.45 -8.61 0.59
N ILE A 78 -3.40 -8.54 -0.23
CA ILE A 78 -2.17 -9.32 -0.03
C ILE A 78 -1.51 -8.96 1.30
N ASP A 79 -1.29 -7.67 1.57
CA ASP A 79 -0.64 -7.22 2.80
C ASP A 79 -1.49 -7.59 4.03
N LYS A 80 -2.81 -7.38 3.94
CA LYS A 80 -3.75 -7.75 5.00
C LYS A 80 -3.74 -9.26 5.26
N PHE A 81 -3.68 -10.07 4.21
CA PHE A 81 -3.59 -11.52 4.32
C PHE A 81 -2.29 -11.95 5.01
N ILE A 82 -1.14 -11.40 4.59
CA ILE A 82 0.17 -11.72 5.18
C ILE A 82 0.19 -11.34 6.66
N ASN A 83 -0.25 -10.13 7.01
CA ASN A 83 -0.27 -9.67 8.40
C ASN A 83 -1.26 -10.44 9.28
N GLY A 84 -2.37 -10.92 8.72
CA GLY A 84 -3.37 -11.69 9.46
C GLY A 84 -3.02 -13.18 9.63
N ASN A 85 -2.15 -13.74 8.79
CA ASN A 85 -1.80 -15.16 8.79
C ASN A 85 -0.33 -15.43 9.13
N GLY A 86 0.52 -14.40 9.15
CA GLY A 86 1.93 -14.49 9.48
C GLY A 86 2.16 -14.60 10.98
N ILE A 87 3.17 -15.37 11.38
CA ILE A 87 3.69 -15.37 12.75
C ILE A 87 4.93 -14.49 12.73
N ILE A 88 4.89 -13.37 13.46
CA ILE A 88 6.07 -12.52 13.65
C ILE A 88 7.04 -13.27 14.57
N THR A 89 8.17 -13.69 14.02
CA THR A 89 9.27 -14.27 14.79
C THR A 89 10.28 -13.17 15.12
N LYS A 90 10.69 -13.10 16.40
CA LYS A 90 11.66 -12.14 16.92
C LYS A 90 13.09 -12.68 16.83
#